data_AF-A0A1X4HWW0-F1
#
_entry.id   AF-A0A1X4HWW0-F1
#
_cell.length_a   1.000
_cell.length_b   1.000
_cell.length_c   1.000
_cell.angle_alpha   90.00
_cell.angle_beta   90.00
_cell.angle_gamma   90.00
#
_symmetry.space_group_name_H-M   'P 1'
#
loop_
_entity.id
_entity.type
_entity.pdbx_description
1 polymer ?
#
loop_
_entity_poly.entity_id
_entity_poly.type
_entity_poly.pdbx_seq_one_letter_code
_entity_poly.pdbx_strand_id
1 'polypeptide(L)'
;RVRERVRDTALRAGRSPHEARLAAEAAMLADAARRAAAREEPPETAGTYRLHATEVSGTGGLVELAQALHRPPAARAGAAPSSPTGTVTEPEEPHVA
;
A
#
# COMPACT_ATOMS: atom_id res chain seq x y z
N ARG A 1 5.24 9.48 12.69
CA ARG A 1 5.28 9.59 14.17
C ARG A 1 3.95 10.01 14.82
N VAL A 2 3.24 11.06 14.36
CA VAL A 2 1.91 11.44 14.92
C VAL A 2 0.90 10.28 14.83
N ARG A 3 0.81 9.64 13.66
CA ARG A 3 -0.06 8.47 13.40
C ARG A 3 0.13 7.35 14.44
N GLU A 4 1.37 6.91 14.62
CA GLU A 4 1.72 5.79 15.51
C GLU A 4 1.38 6.13 16.95
N ARG A 5 1.81 7.31 17.44
CA ARG A 5 1.55 7.75 18.80
C ARG A 5 0.06 7.80 19.13
N VAL A 6 -0.76 8.37 18.23
CA VAL A 6 -2.21 8.49 18.44
C VAL A 6 -2.87 7.12 18.37
N ARG A 7 -2.49 6.26 17.41
CA ARG A 7 -3.01 4.89 17.32
C ARG A 7 -2.69 4.10 18.58
N ASP A 8 -1.43 4.11 19.02
CA ASP A 8 -0.99 3.33 20.17
C ASP A 8 -1.59 3.84 21.48
N THR A 9 -1.89 5.14 21.57
CA THR A 9 -2.61 5.71 22.71
C THR A 9 -4.07 5.27 22.71
N ALA A 10 -4.74 5.30 21.55
CA ALA A 10 -6.12 4.83 21.43
C ALA A 10 -6.26 3.34 21.73
N LEU A 11 -5.31 2.51 21.26
CA LEU A 11 -5.25 1.09 21.59
C LEU A 11 -5.03 0.85 23.08
N ARG A 12 -4.10 1.58 23.72
CA ARG A 12 -3.89 1.52 25.17
C ARG A 12 -5.10 1.99 25.98
N ALA A 13 -5.93 2.85 25.40
CA ALA A 13 -7.20 3.27 25.97
C ALA A 13 -8.36 2.28 25.73
N GLY A 14 -8.09 1.09 25.19
CA GLY A 14 -9.08 0.04 24.96
C GLY A 14 -9.98 0.24 23.73
N ARG A 15 -9.66 1.19 22.85
CA ARG A 15 -10.40 1.37 21.60
C ARG A 15 -10.16 0.21 20.65
N SER A 16 -11.15 -0.09 19.82
CA SER A 16 -11.00 -1.10 18.77
C SER A 16 -9.90 -0.68 17.77
N PRO A 17 -9.30 -1.65 17.05
CA PRO A 17 -8.30 -1.33 16.02
C PRO A 17 -8.81 -0.37 14.95
N HIS A 18 -10.08 -0.48 14.58
CA HIS A 18 -10.71 0.42 13.61
C HIS A 18 -10.83 1.85 14.16
N GLU A 19 -11.35 2.03 15.37
CA GLU A 19 -11.43 3.35 16.01
C GLU A 19 -10.05 3.97 16.23
N ALA A 20 -9.05 3.18 16.64
CA ALA A 20 -7.69 3.65 16.80
C ALA A 20 -7.08 4.14 15.48
N ARG A 21 -7.41 3.47 14.37
CA ARG A 21 -7.04 3.90 13.02
C ARG A 21 -7.72 5.22 12.67
N LEU A 22 -9.03 5.35 12.87
CA LEU A 22 -9.77 6.58 12.59
C LEU A 22 -9.23 7.76 13.42
N ALA A 23 -8.95 7.56 14.69
CA ALA A 23 -8.37 8.58 15.56
C ALA A 23 -6.99 9.05 15.05
N ALA A 24 -6.14 8.11 14.63
CA ALA A 24 -4.84 8.44 14.06
C ALA A 24 -4.95 9.21 12.73
N GLU A 25 -5.90 8.84 11.86
CA GLU A 25 -6.15 9.54 10.59
C GLU A 25 -6.70 10.95 10.82
N ALA A 26 -7.64 11.13 11.74
CA ALA A 26 -8.17 12.44 12.12
C ALA A 26 -7.07 13.35 12.68
N ALA A 27 -6.18 12.82 13.53
CA ALA A 27 -5.06 13.57 14.07
C ALA A 27 -4.05 13.99 12.99
N MET A 28 -3.79 13.11 12.00
CA MET A 28 -2.96 13.47 10.84
C MET A 28 -3.59 14.60 10.01
N LEU A 29 -4.90 14.55 9.78
CA LEU A 29 -5.59 15.58 9.01
C LEU A 29 -5.56 16.94 9.74
N ALA A 30 -5.80 16.94 11.05
CA ALA A 30 -5.72 18.17 11.86
C ALA A 30 -4.30 18.75 11.89
N ASP A 31 -3.29 17.89 11.98
CA ASP A 31 -1.88 18.30 11.90
C ASP A 31 -1.53 18.90 10.53
N ALA A 32 -1.98 18.28 9.44
CA ALA A 32 -1.80 18.80 8.09
C ALA A 32 -2.50 20.17 7.89
N ALA A 33 -3.74 20.30 8.36
CA ALA A 33 -4.49 21.56 8.29
C ALA A 33 -3.79 22.69 9.07
N ARG A 34 -3.23 22.38 10.24
CA ARG A 34 -2.42 23.31 11.04
C ARG A 34 -1.19 23.80 10.28
N ARG A 35 -0.42 22.88 9.69
CA ARG A 35 0.78 23.23 8.89
C ARG A 35 0.41 24.07 7.67
N ALA A 36 -0.66 23.71 6.97
CA ALA A 36 -1.15 24.46 5.82
C ALA A 36 -1.56 25.90 6.21
N ALA A 37 -2.27 26.07 7.34
CA ALA A 37 -2.63 27.38 7.85
C ALA A 37 -1.39 28.21 8.25
N ALA A 38 -0.36 27.56 8.79
CA ALA A 38 0.92 28.16 9.12
C ALA A 38 1.83 28.39 7.90
N ARG A 39 1.43 27.97 6.70
CA ARG A 39 2.25 27.99 5.47
C ARG A 39 3.63 27.35 5.68
N GLU A 40 3.69 26.31 6.51
CA GLU A 40 4.91 25.56 6.71
C GLU A 40 5.33 24.88 5.40
N GLU A 41 6.63 24.92 5.10
CA GLU A 41 7.17 24.23 3.93
C GLU A 41 6.88 22.72 4.05
N PRO A 42 6.40 22.05 2.98
CA PRO A 42 6.20 20.62 3.00
C PRO A 42 7.51 19.89 3.36
N PRO A 43 7.47 18.84 4.20
CA PRO A 43 8.68 18.12 4.59
C PRO A 43 9.42 17.59 3.36
N GLU A 44 10.75 17.76 3.36
CA GLU A 44 11.64 17.36 2.24
C GLU A 44 11.67 15.85 2.01
N THR A 45 11.36 15.05 3.04
CA THR A 45 11.27 13.59 2.91
C THR A 45 10.04 13.20 2.10
N ALA A 46 10.21 13.22 0.78
CA ALA A 46 9.39 12.49 -0.16
C ALA A 46 9.49 11.00 0.21
N GLY A 47 8.39 10.41 0.71
CA GLY A 47 8.26 8.96 0.58
C GLY A 47 8.41 8.58 -0.90
N THR A 48 8.79 7.34 -1.18
CA THR A 48 9.03 6.77 -2.53
C THR A 48 7.87 6.96 -3.53
N TYR A 49 6.73 7.52 -3.08
CA TYR A 49 5.51 7.75 -3.84
C TYR A 49 5.11 9.24 -3.93
N ARG A 50 6.04 10.20 -3.84
CA ARG A 50 5.71 11.59 -4.17
C ARG A 50 5.46 11.67 -5.68
N LEU A 51 4.24 12.07 -6.05
CA LEU A 51 3.84 12.21 -7.44
C LEU A 51 4.58 13.40 -8.06
N HIS A 52 5.35 13.15 -9.13
CA HIS A 52 6.04 14.18 -9.94
C HIS A 52 5.15 15.36 -10.38
N ALA A 53 3.83 15.19 -10.36
CA ALA A 53 2.86 16.24 -10.66
C ALA A 53 2.91 17.46 -9.72
N THR A 54 3.48 17.32 -8.51
CA THR A 54 3.65 18.47 -7.59
C THR A 54 5.04 19.11 -7.66
N GLU A 55 5.95 18.55 -8.45
CA GLU A 55 7.34 19.02 -8.58
C GLU A 55 7.56 19.89 -9.82
N VAL A 56 6.68 19.77 -10.83
CA VAL A 56 6.72 20.58 -12.05
C VAL A 56 5.51 21.51 -12.04
N SER A 57 5.76 22.82 -12.18
CA SER A 57 4.75 23.89 -12.17
C SER A 57 3.80 23.89 -13.39
N GLY A 58 3.21 22.74 -13.73
CA GLY A 58 2.29 22.57 -14.84
C GLY A 58 1.39 21.34 -14.70
N THR A 59 0.21 21.38 -15.32
CA THR A 59 -0.80 20.31 -15.28
C THR A 59 -0.41 19.04 -16.03
N GLY A 60 0.67 19.06 -16.82
CA GLY A 60 1.13 17.94 -17.63
C GLY A 60 1.38 16.66 -16.82
N GLY A 61 1.99 16.79 -15.64
CA GLY A 61 2.23 15.64 -14.75
C GLY A 61 0.94 15.00 -14.22
N LEU A 62 -0.15 15.77 -14.07
CA LEU A 62 -1.46 15.23 -13.68
C LEU A 62 -2.12 14.46 -14.83
N VAL A 63 -1.92 14.90 -16.07
CA VAL A 63 -2.46 14.24 -17.27
C VAL A 63 -1.75 12.90 -17.52
N GLU A 64 -0.42 12.86 -17.42
CA GLU A 64 0.35 11.61 -17.54
C GLU A 64 -0.04 10.59 -16.47
N LEU A 65 -0.25 11.04 -15.23
CA LEU A 65 -0.73 10.19 -14.14
C LEU A 65 -2.13 9.64 -14.41
N ALA A 66 -3.07 10.49 -14.85
CA ALA A 66 -4.42 10.05 -15.18
C ALA A 66 -4.41 8.97 -16.27
N GLN A 67 -3.55 9.11 -17.28
CA GLN A 67 -3.38 8.09 -18.32
C GLN A 67 -2.78 6.78 -17.77
N ALA A 68 -1.79 6.87 -16.89
CA ALA A 68 -1.17 5.70 -16.26
C ALA A 68 -2.18 4.92 -15.39
N LEU A 69 -3.04 5.62 -14.63
CA LEU A 69 -4.09 5.00 -13.81
C LEU A 69 -5.25 4.44 -14.64
N HIS A 70 -5.56 5.07 -15.77
CA HIS A 70 -6.59 4.57 -16.69
C HIS A 70 -6.16 3.26 -17.36
N ARG A 71 -4.85 2.97 -17.42
CA ARG A 71 -4.35 1.67 -17.86
C ARG A 71 -4.58 0.67 -16.72
N PRO A 72 -5.48 -0.32 -16.88
CA PRO A 72 -5.58 -1.39 -15.89
C PRO A 72 -4.19 -2.04 -15.76
N PRO A 73 -3.75 -2.40 -14.54
CA PRO A 73 -2.50 -3.10 -14.38
C PRO A 73 -2.58 -4.33 -15.28
N ALA A 74 -1.67 -4.44 -16.24
CA ALA A 74 -1.55 -5.66 -17.03
C ALA A 74 -1.39 -6.76 -16.00
N ALA A 75 -2.42 -7.60 -15.85
CA ALA A 75 -2.33 -8.80 -15.05
C ALA A 75 -1.03 -9.46 -15.52
N ARG A 76 -0.07 -9.64 -14.61
CA ARG A 76 1.09 -10.48 -14.90
C ARG A 76 0.51 -11.77 -15.44
N ALA A 77 0.63 -11.96 -16.75
CA ALA A 77 0.08 -13.09 -17.44
C ALA A 77 0.54 -14.31 -16.66
N GLY A 78 -0.42 -15.13 -16.24
CA GLY A 78 -0.15 -16.36 -15.53
C GLY A 78 0.88 -17.16 -16.32
N ALA A 79 2.08 -17.29 -15.77
CA ALA A 79 2.99 -18.34 -16.18
C ALA A 79 2.60 -19.59 -15.39
N ALA A 80 1.54 -20.24 -15.85
CA ALA A 80 1.43 -21.69 -15.83
C ALA A 80 0.81 -22.05 -17.19
N PRO A 81 1.29 -23.08 -17.91
CA PRO A 81 1.74 -24.35 -17.35
C PRO A 81 3.04 -24.89 -17.96
N SER A 82 3.76 -25.74 -17.23
CA SER A 82 4.58 -26.81 -17.82
C SER A 82 4.76 -27.89 -16.77
N SER A 83 3.92 -28.93 -16.85
CA SER A 83 4.28 -30.26 -16.38
C SER A 83 5.28 -30.84 -17.37
N PRO A 84 6.49 -31.24 -16.95
CA PRO A 84 7.22 -32.29 -17.63
C PRO A 84 7.10 -33.58 -16.81
N THR A 85 6.42 -34.54 -17.43
CA THR A 85 6.69 -35.98 -17.40
C THR A 85 7.66 -36.48 -16.34
N GLY A 86 7.13 -37.22 -15.37
CA GLY A 86 7.87 -38.15 -14.53
C GLY A 86 7.15 -39.50 -14.50
N THR A 87 7.26 -40.26 -15.58
CA THR A 87 6.98 -41.70 -15.57
C THR A 87 8.13 -42.39 -14.83
N VAL A 88 7.89 -42.80 -13.58
CA VAL A 88 8.66 -43.87 -12.91
C VAL A 88 7.68 -44.70 -12.08
N THR A 89 7.20 -45.76 -12.72
CA THR A 89 7.05 -47.14 -12.20
C THR A 89 6.71 -47.31 -10.71
N GLU A 90 5.48 -47.76 -10.45
CA GLU A 90 5.14 -48.44 -9.19
C GLU A 90 5.89 -49.77 -9.04
N PRO A 91 6.32 -50.12 -7.82
CA PRO A 91 6.36 -51.49 -7.38
C PRO A 91 5.17 -51.76 -6.43
N GLU A 92 4.33 -52.68 -6.85
CA GLU A 92 3.25 -53.32 -6.09
C GLU A 92 3.80 -53.92 -4.78
N GLU A 93 3.40 -53.38 -3.62
CA GLU A 93 3.64 -54.01 -2.33
C GLU A 93 2.55 -55.07 -2.05
N PRO A 94 2.90 -56.32 -1.71
CA PRO A 94 1.92 -57.35 -1.40
C PRO A 94 1.29 -57.10 -0.03
N HIS A 95 0.00 -56.76 0.00
CA HIS A 95 -0.79 -56.78 1.23
C HIS A 95 -0.92 -58.21 1.77
N VAL A 96 -0.30 -58.45 2.92
CA VAL A 96 -0.56 -59.61 3.78
C VAL A 96 -1.47 -59.15 4.92
N ALA A 97 -2.69 -59.70 4.97
CA ALA A 97 -3.44 -60.02 6.19
C ALA A 97 -4.62 -60.95 5.84
#